data_AF-A0AAW6DZW4-F1
#
_entry.id   AF-A0AAW6DZW4-F1
#
_cell.length_a   1.000
_cell.length_b   1.000
_cell.length_c   1.000
_cell.angle_alpha   90.00
_cell.angle_beta   90.00
_cell.angle_gamma   90.00
#
_symmetry.space_group_name_H-M   'P 1'
#
loop_
_entity.id
_entity.type
_entity.pdbx_description
1 polymer ?
#
loop_
_entity_poly.entity_id
_entity_poly.type
_entity_poly.pdbx_seq_one_letter_code
_entity_poly.pdbx_strand_id
1 'polypeptide(L)'
;MYPVSKEYKKAISESSRSFFWTGKITTKQGKEYLFDNKDIVKGSGYISRQCSGSSEIELGSVYAAELGISLFSNVDRYSLEDAKITLSFHLEVEDNTYEEVPMGVFYVAEANRKIKTLELKAYDAMLNLEKNFNKGLSSAFPYDFLSLLSKACHVELAQTKAEIEALTNGAELLGIYQENDIETWRDFLYYLAQALGCFSFIDREGKLRLIPYGANENKVVDSRHRYTSSFSDFVTRYTAVSSTNKKTEIAEYYSVKPDDGLTMNLGVNPLLQFGLEEKRKQIINNILTAITVVNYVPFESDTIGDPALDLGDVIKFTGGHADESKRSAITSINTKINGKQTIKCVGKNPRLANAKSKNDKNIAGLESSINENKLSIYTYVNALKIDLAAEKTSIINIEFASGDETNAEFHGEVILDVKSKSVARNIKAETTLEIGDESKVISLPVNWNEDGKTVLTAYYVLDGK
;
A
#
# COMPACT_ATOMS: atom_id res chain seq x y z
N MET A 1 17.26 1.19 -17.23
CA MET A 1 16.79 0.92 -18.60
C MET A 1 17.38 -0.40 -19.02
N TYR A 2 16.60 -1.24 -19.69
CA TYR A 2 17.10 -2.51 -20.23
C TYR A 2 18.27 -2.25 -21.20
N PRO A 3 19.41 -2.95 -21.07
CA PRO A 3 20.53 -2.77 -21.98
C PRO A 3 20.14 -3.16 -23.41
N VAL A 4 20.29 -2.22 -24.34
CA VAL A 4 20.02 -2.40 -25.77
C VAL A 4 21.14 -1.79 -26.60
N SER A 5 21.27 -2.27 -27.83
CA SER A 5 22.31 -1.83 -28.76
C SER A 5 22.17 -0.35 -29.15
N LYS A 6 23.19 0.20 -29.83
CA LYS A 6 23.11 1.57 -30.37
C LYS A 6 22.14 1.61 -31.55
N GLU A 7 22.08 0.52 -32.30
CA GLU A 7 21.25 0.30 -33.46
C GLU A 7 19.78 0.28 -33.04
N TYR A 8 19.44 -0.41 -31.95
CA TYR A 8 18.12 -0.34 -31.32
C TYR A 8 17.73 1.08 -30.94
N LYS A 9 18.62 1.79 -30.23
CA LYS A 9 18.35 3.17 -29.78
C LYS A 9 18.07 4.12 -30.96
N LYS A 10 18.74 3.89 -32.09
CA LYS A 10 18.48 4.61 -33.34
C LYS A 10 17.11 4.21 -33.92
N ALA A 11 16.89 2.92 -34.19
CA ALA A 11 15.67 2.41 -34.81
C ALA A 11 14.40 2.73 -34.00
N ILE A 12 14.44 2.63 -32.67
CA ILE A 12 13.27 2.89 -31.81
C ILE A 12 12.85 4.37 -31.83
N SER A 13 13.77 5.27 -32.19
CA SER A 13 13.55 6.72 -32.31
C SER A 13 13.05 7.15 -33.69
N GLU A 14 12.97 6.23 -34.67
CA GLU A 14 12.48 6.56 -36.00
C GLU A 14 10.94 6.64 -36.03
N SER A 15 10.41 7.50 -36.89
CA SER A 15 8.96 7.70 -37.03
C SER A 15 8.24 6.51 -37.66
N SER A 16 8.96 5.73 -38.47
CA SER A 16 8.49 4.47 -39.04
C SER A 16 9.41 3.37 -38.55
N ARG A 17 8.84 2.32 -37.98
CA ARG A 17 9.60 1.19 -37.43
C ARG A 17 8.82 -0.09 -37.63
N SER A 18 9.54 -1.15 -37.94
CA SER A 18 9.03 -2.50 -38.08
C SER A 18 9.29 -3.26 -36.79
N PHE A 19 8.24 -3.83 -36.21
CA PHE A 19 8.36 -4.61 -34.99
C PHE A 19 7.26 -5.66 -34.92
N PHE A 20 7.50 -6.71 -34.15
CA PHE A 20 6.50 -7.70 -33.82
C PHE A 20 6.65 -8.22 -32.40
N TRP A 21 5.63 -8.94 -31.94
CA TRP A 21 5.61 -9.57 -30.63
C TRP A 21 5.53 -11.08 -30.77
N THR A 22 6.21 -11.77 -29.88
CA THR A 22 6.11 -13.22 -29.71
C THR A 22 5.92 -13.53 -28.25
N GLY A 23 5.29 -14.65 -27.96
CA GLY A 23 5.30 -15.17 -26.61
C GLY A 23 5.13 -16.67 -26.57
N LYS A 24 5.26 -17.17 -25.35
CA LYS A 24 5.18 -18.59 -25.04
C LYS A 24 4.42 -18.80 -23.76
N ILE A 25 3.42 -19.68 -23.81
CA ILE A 25 2.70 -20.20 -22.66
C ILE A 25 3.27 -21.59 -22.36
N THR A 26 3.79 -21.79 -21.15
CA THR A 26 4.26 -23.09 -20.66
C THR A 26 3.33 -23.53 -19.53
N THR A 27 2.60 -24.63 -19.73
CA THR A 27 1.71 -25.18 -18.69
C THR A 27 2.54 -25.79 -17.55
N LYS A 28 1.91 -26.03 -16.39
CA LYS A 28 2.53 -26.77 -15.27
C LYS A 28 3.11 -28.13 -15.67
N GLN A 29 2.52 -28.79 -16.67
CA GLN A 29 2.99 -30.08 -17.18
C GLN A 29 4.14 -29.95 -18.20
N GLY A 30 4.65 -28.73 -18.44
CA GLY A 30 5.74 -28.46 -19.37
C GLY A 30 5.31 -28.37 -20.84
N LYS A 31 4.01 -28.41 -21.13
CA LYS A 31 3.53 -28.26 -22.51
C LYS A 31 3.65 -26.80 -22.95
N GLU A 32 4.28 -26.58 -24.11
CA GLU A 32 4.52 -25.26 -24.64
C GLU A 32 3.55 -24.90 -25.77
N TYR A 33 3.06 -23.66 -25.75
CA TYR A 33 2.24 -23.06 -26.78
C TYR A 33 2.88 -21.73 -27.17
N LEU A 34 3.40 -21.68 -28.38
CA LEU A 34 3.95 -20.46 -28.96
C LEU A 34 2.82 -19.64 -29.59
N PHE A 35 2.93 -18.32 -29.50
CA PHE A 35 2.04 -17.40 -30.19
C PHE A 35 2.85 -16.23 -30.77
N ASP A 36 2.41 -15.76 -31.93
CA ASP A 36 2.98 -14.59 -32.59
C ASP A 36 1.93 -13.48 -32.76
N ASN A 37 2.33 -12.39 -33.41
CA ASN A 37 1.49 -11.21 -33.61
C ASN A 37 0.11 -11.51 -34.25
N LYS A 38 -0.01 -12.54 -35.10
CA LYS A 38 -1.27 -12.90 -35.77
C LYS A 38 -2.27 -13.56 -34.81
N ASP A 39 -1.76 -14.16 -33.74
CA ASP A 39 -2.55 -14.87 -32.75
C ASP A 39 -3.08 -13.91 -31.67
N ILE A 40 -2.55 -12.69 -31.58
CA ILE A 40 -2.96 -11.67 -30.60
C ILE A 40 -4.14 -10.87 -31.14
N VAL A 41 -5.24 -10.84 -30.38
CA VAL A 41 -6.40 -10.02 -30.73
C VAL A 41 -6.01 -8.54 -30.67
N LYS A 42 -6.20 -7.83 -31.78
CA LYS A 42 -5.81 -6.42 -31.92
C LYS A 42 -6.38 -5.56 -30.80
N GLY A 43 -5.50 -4.82 -30.12
CA GLY A 43 -5.86 -3.88 -29.05
C GLY A 43 -6.15 -4.51 -27.69
N SER A 44 -6.06 -5.84 -27.54
CA SER A 44 -6.32 -6.54 -26.27
C SER A 44 -5.12 -6.57 -25.33
N GLY A 45 -3.91 -6.60 -25.90
CA GLY A 45 -2.68 -6.86 -25.16
C GLY A 45 -2.14 -5.62 -24.45
N TYR A 46 -1.74 -5.77 -23.19
CA TYR A 46 -1.01 -4.75 -22.43
C TYR A 46 -0.14 -5.36 -21.33
N ILE A 47 0.89 -4.63 -20.94
CA ILE A 47 1.66 -4.86 -19.72
C ILE A 47 1.68 -3.59 -18.89
N SER A 48 1.22 -3.68 -17.65
CA SER A 48 1.19 -2.58 -16.68
C SER A 48 2.18 -2.84 -15.54
N ARG A 49 2.97 -1.82 -15.19
CA ARG A 49 3.89 -1.83 -14.04
C ARG A 49 3.81 -0.51 -13.30
N GLN A 50 4.02 -0.54 -11.99
CA GLN A 50 4.13 0.65 -11.15
C GLN A 50 5.01 0.40 -9.93
N CYS A 51 5.64 1.46 -9.40
CA CYS A 51 6.40 1.46 -8.15
C CYS A 51 5.96 2.58 -7.18
N SER A 52 4.79 3.16 -7.42
CA SER A 52 4.17 4.12 -6.51
C SER A 52 2.67 4.12 -6.74
N GLY A 53 1.91 4.55 -5.74
CA GLY A 53 0.50 4.83 -5.87
C GLY A 53 0.19 5.93 -6.89
N SER A 54 -1.07 6.34 -6.94
CA SER A 54 -1.57 7.23 -8.01
C SER A 54 -1.13 8.69 -7.88
N SER A 55 -0.65 9.11 -6.70
CA SER A 55 -0.50 10.53 -6.33
C SER A 55 0.86 10.94 -5.77
N GLU A 56 1.62 10.05 -5.14
CA GLU A 56 2.88 10.39 -4.47
C GLU A 56 3.95 9.33 -4.72
N ILE A 57 5.22 9.75 -4.69
CA ILE A 57 6.38 8.87 -4.74
C ILE A 57 6.46 8.10 -3.42
N GLU A 58 6.68 6.79 -3.49
CA GLU A 58 6.69 5.91 -2.33
C GLU A 58 8.03 5.20 -2.17
N LEU A 59 8.42 4.95 -0.93
CA LEU A 59 9.49 4.01 -0.62
C LEU A 59 8.89 2.66 -0.21
N GLY A 60 9.59 1.61 -0.58
CA GLY A 60 9.25 0.23 -0.27
C GLY A 60 8.09 -0.36 -1.04
N SER A 61 7.55 0.30 -2.08
CA SER A 61 6.43 -0.23 -2.85
C SER A 61 6.70 -1.67 -3.35
N VAL A 62 5.67 -2.53 -3.30
CA VAL A 62 5.74 -3.95 -3.70
C VAL A 62 4.56 -4.33 -4.60
N TYR A 63 4.47 -3.71 -5.77
CA TYR A 63 3.40 -3.95 -6.74
C TYR A 63 3.71 -5.15 -7.64
N ALA A 64 2.68 -5.94 -7.97
CA ALA A 64 2.76 -6.94 -9.03
C ALA A 64 2.56 -6.27 -10.39
N ALA A 65 3.39 -6.62 -11.37
CA ALA A 65 3.13 -6.31 -12.77
C ALA A 65 1.96 -7.16 -13.30
N GLU A 66 1.17 -6.58 -14.19
CA GLU A 66 0.01 -7.24 -14.80
C GLU A 66 0.19 -7.34 -16.31
N LEU A 67 -0.10 -8.52 -16.86
CA LEU A 67 -0.24 -8.80 -18.28
C LEU A 67 -1.70 -9.16 -18.57
N GLY A 68 -2.35 -8.37 -19.42
CA GLY A 68 -3.62 -8.74 -20.02
C GLY A 68 -3.44 -9.01 -21.52
N ILE A 69 -3.95 -10.13 -22.02
CA ILE A 69 -3.85 -10.48 -23.45
C ILE A 69 -4.99 -11.38 -23.89
N SER A 70 -5.55 -11.12 -25.08
CA SER A 70 -6.51 -12.04 -25.71
C SER A 70 -5.89 -12.71 -26.93
N LEU A 71 -6.00 -14.04 -27.01
CA LEU A 71 -5.39 -14.86 -28.06
C LEU A 71 -6.44 -15.63 -28.88
N PHE A 72 -6.21 -15.78 -30.18
CA PHE A 72 -6.92 -16.72 -31.05
C PHE A 72 -6.32 -18.12 -30.85
N SER A 73 -6.66 -18.78 -29.74
CA SER A 73 -6.01 -20.02 -29.34
C SER A 73 -6.99 -21.12 -28.93
N ASN A 74 -6.64 -22.35 -29.32
CA ASN A 74 -7.35 -23.59 -28.97
C ASN A 74 -6.63 -24.39 -27.87
N VAL A 75 -5.83 -23.74 -27.00
CA VAL A 75 -5.20 -24.38 -25.84
C VAL A 75 -6.23 -25.16 -25.04
N ASP A 76 -5.86 -26.22 -24.31
CA ASP A 76 -6.81 -26.99 -23.51
C ASP A 76 -7.33 -26.18 -22.30
N ARG A 77 -8.62 -26.35 -21.96
CA ARG A 77 -9.32 -25.53 -20.96
C ARG A 77 -8.71 -25.63 -19.56
N TYR A 78 -8.24 -26.80 -19.16
CA TYR A 78 -7.82 -27.07 -17.78
C TYR A 78 -6.31 -27.07 -17.60
N SER A 79 -5.57 -26.60 -18.62
CA SER A 79 -4.10 -26.64 -18.65
C SER A 79 -3.43 -25.30 -18.29
N LEU A 80 -4.22 -24.23 -18.10
CA LEU A 80 -3.75 -22.86 -18.02
C LEU A 80 -3.60 -22.30 -16.59
N GLU A 81 -4.14 -22.98 -15.59
CA GLU A 81 -3.96 -22.57 -14.19
C GLU A 81 -2.47 -22.58 -13.83
N ASP A 82 -1.96 -21.45 -13.33
CA ASP A 82 -0.54 -21.19 -13.03
C ASP A 82 0.41 -21.43 -14.22
N ALA A 83 -0.09 -21.40 -15.45
CA ALA A 83 0.76 -21.48 -16.63
C ALA A 83 1.65 -20.23 -16.71
N LYS A 84 2.92 -20.44 -17.08
CA LYS A 84 3.90 -19.37 -17.26
C LYS A 84 3.74 -18.75 -18.64
N ILE A 85 3.64 -17.43 -18.73
CA ILE A 85 3.67 -16.65 -19.95
C ILE A 85 4.98 -15.87 -20.00
N THR A 86 5.67 -15.97 -21.13
CA THR A 86 6.80 -15.09 -21.49
C THR A 86 6.46 -14.34 -22.75
N LEU A 87 6.82 -13.06 -22.81
CA LEU A 87 6.54 -12.19 -23.95
C LEU A 87 7.82 -11.44 -24.32
N SER A 88 8.05 -11.27 -25.62
CA SER A 88 9.20 -10.54 -26.16
C SER A 88 8.76 -9.58 -27.26
N PHE A 89 9.42 -8.43 -27.30
CA PHE A 89 9.31 -7.43 -28.34
C PHE A 89 10.51 -7.52 -29.28
N HIS A 90 10.27 -7.52 -30.59
CA HIS A 90 11.31 -7.62 -31.60
C HIS A 90 11.30 -6.36 -32.46
N LEU A 91 12.39 -5.59 -32.45
CA LEU A 91 12.56 -4.39 -33.27
C LEU A 91 13.51 -4.66 -34.43
N GLU A 92 13.11 -4.31 -35.64
CA GLU A 92 14.02 -4.34 -36.78
C GLU A 92 15.10 -3.25 -36.64
N VAL A 93 16.37 -3.66 -36.62
CA VAL A 93 17.51 -2.75 -36.47
C VAL A 93 18.24 -2.52 -37.80
N GLU A 94 18.33 -3.54 -38.66
CA GLU A 94 18.97 -3.48 -39.99
C GLU A 94 18.58 -4.68 -40.85
N ASP A 95 18.11 -4.45 -42.09
CA ASP A 95 17.86 -5.48 -43.13
C ASP A 95 17.24 -6.81 -42.62
N ASN A 96 16.05 -6.78 -42.03
CA ASN A 96 15.36 -7.94 -41.41
C ASN A 96 16.11 -8.61 -40.24
N THR A 97 17.10 -7.93 -39.65
CA THR A 97 17.70 -8.32 -38.37
C THR A 97 16.91 -7.67 -37.25
N TYR A 98 16.49 -8.48 -36.28
CA TYR A 98 15.67 -8.05 -35.16
C TYR A 98 16.42 -8.16 -33.84
N GLU A 99 16.35 -7.11 -33.03
CA GLU A 99 16.81 -7.13 -31.64
C GLU A 99 15.63 -7.43 -30.72
N GLU A 100 15.80 -8.44 -29.87
CA GLU A 100 14.81 -8.89 -28.91
C GLU A 100 14.94 -8.14 -27.58
N VAL A 101 13.82 -7.64 -27.07
CA VAL A 101 13.67 -7.12 -25.71
C VAL A 101 12.67 -7.99 -24.97
N PRO A 102 13.09 -8.73 -23.92
CA PRO A 102 12.17 -9.50 -23.10
C PRO A 102 11.26 -8.57 -22.31
N MET A 103 9.98 -8.92 -22.22
CA MET A 103 8.94 -8.09 -21.64
C MET A 103 8.37 -8.66 -20.34
N GLY A 104 9.02 -9.66 -19.75
CA GLY A 104 8.69 -10.20 -18.44
C GLY A 104 8.21 -11.65 -18.44
N VAL A 105 8.17 -12.20 -17.23
CA VAL A 105 7.64 -13.52 -16.92
C VAL A 105 6.40 -13.33 -16.05
N PHE A 106 5.27 -13.90 -16.49
CA PHE A 106 3.98 -13.79 -15.83
C PHE A 106 3.37 -15.17 -15.62
N TYR A 107 2.45 -15.29 -14.67
CA TYR A 107 1.74 -16.51 -14.32
C TYR A 107 0.24 -16.26 -14.43
N VAL A 108 -0.47 -17.13 -15.16
CA VAL A 108 -1.90 -16.99 -15.43
C VAL A 108 -2.69 -17.07 -14.14
N ALA A 109 -3.46 -16.02 -13.87
CA ALA A 109 -4.41 -15.95 -12.75
C ALA A 109 -5.86 -16.10 -13.23
N GLU A 110 -6.21 -15.51 -14.37
CA GLU A 110 -7.55 -15.65 -14.97
C GLU A 110 -7.43 -16.11 -16.42
N ALA A 111 -8.28 -17.07 -16.82
CA ALA A 111 -8.39 -17.54 -18.19
C ALA A 111 -9.86 -17.64 -18.61
N ASN A 112 -10.33 -16.64 -19.35
CA ASN A 112 -11.72 -16.52 -19.81
C ASN A 112 -11.84 -16.92 -21.28
N ARG A 113 -12.70 -17.89 -21.58
CA ARG A 113 -12.90 -18.38 -22.96
C ARG A 113 -14.17 -17.82 -23.57
N LYS A 114 -14.03 -17.22 -24.75
CA LYS A 114 -15.11 -16.84 -25.65
C LYS A 114 -15.09 -17.76 -26.88
N ILE A 115 -16.11 -17.67 -27.73
CA ILE A 115 -16.30 -18.55 -28.90
C ILE A 115 -15.05 -18.63 -29.79
N LYS A 116 -14.25 -17.54 -29.91
CA LYS A 116 -13.07 -17.47 -30.78
C LYS A 116 -11.79 -17.02 -30.07
N THR A 117 -11.87 -16.61 -28.80
CA THR A 117 -10.75 -15.95 -28.12
C THR A 117 -10.57 -16.49 -26.71
N LEU A 118 -9.32 -16.51 -26.26
CA LEU A 118 -8.89 -16.84 -24.92
C LEU A 118 -8.32 -15.56 -24.29
N GLU A 119 -9.01 -15.01 -23.31
CA GLU A 119 -8.58 -13.81 -22.58
C GLU A 119 -7.83 -14.25 -21.33
N LEU A 120 -6.60 -13.80 -21.18
CA LEU A 120 -5.70 -14.14 -20.10
C LEU A 120 -5.39 -12.88 -19.31
N LYS A 121 -5.47 -12.99 -17.99
CA LYS A 121 -4.78 -12.09 -17.07
C LYS A 121 -3.74 -12.88 -16.30
N ALA A 122 -2.55 -12.31 -16.24
CA ALA A 122 -1.42 -12.92 -15.59
C ALA A 122 -0.65 -11.87 -14.79
N TYR A 123 -0.02 -12.28 -13.71
CA TYR A 123 0.79 -11.41 -12.86
C TYR A 123 2.21 -11.95 -12.74
N ASP A 124 3.16 -11.10 -12.40
CA ASP A 124 4.54 -11.53 -12.16
C ASP A 124 4.68 -12.36 -10.86
N ALA A 125 5.91 -12.77 -10.57
CA ALA A 125 6.23 -13.56 -9.38
C ALA A 125 6.00 -12.82 -8.04
N MET A 126 5.61 -11.53 -8.06
CA MET A 126 5.39 -10.78 -6.83
C MET A 126 4.23 -11.36 -6.01
N LEU A 127 3.25 -11.99 -6.66
CA LEU A 127 2.16 -12.68 -5.95
C LEU A 127 2.63 -13.84 -5.06
N ASN A 128 3.80 -14.42 -5.33
CA ASN A 128 4.34 -15.49 -4.49
C ASN A 128 4.77 -15.01 -3.09
N LEU A 129 4.79 -13.70 -2.86
CA LEU A 129 5.13 -13.08 -1.58
C LEU A 129 3.93 -12.98 -0.63
N GLU A 130 2.72 -13.33 -1.06
CA GLU A 130 1.51 -13.43 -0.22
C GLU A 130 1.53 -14.63 0.75
N LYS A 131 2.69 -15.25 0.94
CA LYS A 131 2.89 -16.32 1.91
C LYS A 131 3.12 -15.74 3.29
N ASN A 132 2.64 -16.45 4.32
CA ASN A 132 2.87 -16.08 5.72
C ASN A 132 4.36 -15.93 6.04
N PHE A 133 4.69 -14.84 6.72
CA PHE A 133 6.02 -14.56 7.23
C PHE A 133 6.31 -15.38 8.49
N ASN A 134 7.52 -15.97 8.57
CA ASN A 134 7.92 -16.75 9.74
C ASN A 134 8.48 -15.83 10.83
N LYS A 135 7.76 -15.73 11.96
CA LYS A 135 8.10 -14.85 13.11
C LYS A 135 9.37 -15.26 13.89
N GLY A 136 10.08 -16.31 13.48
CA GLY A 136 11.35 -16.74 14.11
C GLY A 136 12.60 -15.91 13.75
N LEU A 137 12.48 -14.93 12.86
CA LEU A 137 13.60 -14.08 12.43
C LEU A 137 13.84 -12.94 13.43
N SER A 138 15.01 -12.93 14.07
CA SER A 138 15.39 -11.90 15.04
C SER A 138 16.22 -10.77 14.44
N SER A 139 17.30 -11.07 13.72
CA SER A 139 18.16 -10.08 13.08
C SER A 139 19.01 -10.70 11.99
N ALA A 140 19.19 -9.99 10.87
CA ALA A 140 20.04 -10.40 9.77
C ALA A 140 20.46 -9.19 8.92
N PHE A 141 21.42 -9.40 8.02
CA PHE A 141 21.73 -8.42 6.99
C PHE A 141 20.66 -8.46 5.89
N PRO A 142 20.37 -7.35 5.20
CA PRO A 142 19.39 -7.27 4.12
C PRO A 142 19.50 -8.38 3.07
N TYR A 143 20.72 -8.72 2.62
CA TYR A 143 20.89 -9.81 1.65
C TYR A 143 20.48 -11.19 2.21
N ASP A 144 20.76 -11.46 3.49
CA ASP A 144 20.39 -12.73 4.12
C ASP A 144 18.87 -12.82 4.29
N PHE A 145 18.22 -11.71 4.64
CA PHE A 145 16.76 -11.61 4.64
C PHE A 145 16.15 -11.85 3.26
N LEU A 146 16.68 -11.20 2.22
CA LEU A 146 16.24 -11.41 0.84
C LEU A 146 16.49 -12.84 0.37
N SER A 147 17.59 -13.46 0.79
CA SER A 147 17.89 -14.86 0.47
C SER A 147 16.90 -15.83 1.12
N LEU A 148 16.42 -15.50 2.33
CA LEU A 148 15.38 -16.28 2.99
C LEU A 148 14.01 -16.09 2.33
N LEU A 149 13.64 -14.84 1.99
CA LEU A 149 12.45 -14.53 1.20
C LEU A 149 12.48 -15.31 -0.12
N SER A 150 13.62 -15.29 -0.82
CA SER A 150 13.81 -15.99 -2.08
C SER A 150 13.52 -17.49 -1.96
N LYS A 151 14.03 -18.14 -0.91
CA LYS A 151 13.77 -19.57 -0.63
C LYS A 151 12.32 -19.84 -0.25
N ALA A 152 11.72 -19.01 0.60
CA ALA A 152 10.36 -19.21 1.09
C ALA A 152 9.30 -18.96 -0.01
N CYS A 153 9.52 -17.95 -0.85
CA CYS A 153 8.59 -17.54 -1.89
C CYS A 153 8.90 -18.14 -3.26
N HIS A 154 10.04 -18.81 -3.45
CA HIS A 154 10.51 -19.29 -4.75
C HIS A 154 10.64 -18.16 -5.79
N VAL A 155 11.22 -17.04 -5.37
CA VAL A 155 11.50 -15.88 -6.23
C VAL A 155 12.99 -15.61 -6.18
N GLU A 156 13.69 -15.77 -7.30
CA GLU A 156 15.12 -15.53 -7.37
C GLU A 156 15.46 -14.04 -7.23
N LEU A 157 16.62 -13.71 -6.66
CA LEU A 157 17.11 -12.34 -6.59
C LEU A 157 17.85 -11.97 -7.87
N ALA A 158 17.58 -10.78 -8.41
CA ALA A 158 18.26 -10.24 -9.58
C ALA A 158 19.67 -9.72 -9.24
N GLN A 159 19.87 -9.26 -8.00
CA GLN A 159 21.09 -8.63 -7.53
C GLN A 159 21.94 -9.58 -6.68
N THR A 160 23.25 -9.45 -6.85
CA THR A 160 24.25 -10.11 -6.02
C THR A 160 24.32 -9.52 -4.62
N LYS A 161 24.98 -10.22 -3.69
CA LYS A 161 25.23 -9.73 -2.33
C LYS A 161 25.90 -8.36 -2.31
N ALA A 162 26.94 -8.18 -3.11
CA ALA A 162 27.68 -6.91 -3.16
C ALA A 162 26.81 -5.75 -3.67
N GLU A 163 25.92 -6.00 -4.63
CA GLU A 163 24.99 -4.97 -5.14
C GLU A 163 23.93 -4.58 -4.09
N ILE A 164 23.45 -5.54 -3.29
CA ILE A 164 22.53 -5.24 -2.18
C ILE A 164 23.25 -4.51 -1.04
N GLU A 165 24.47 -4.91 -0.69
CA GLU A 165 25.28 -4.25 0.34
C GLU A 165 25.63 -2.80 -0.03
N ALA A 166 25.71 -2.49 -1.32
CA ALA A 166 25.92 -1.15 -1.84
C ALA A 166 24.68 -0.23 -1.78
N LEU A 167 23.48 -0.79 -1.54
CA LEU A 167 22.28 0.01 -1.30
C LEU A 167 22.37 0.74 0.05
N THR A 168 21.54 1.78 0.20
CA THR A 168 21.38 2.47 1.48
C THR A 168 21.10 1.45 2.58
N ASN A 169 21.83 1.48 3.68
CA ASN A 169 21.69 0.52 4.79
C ASN A 169 21.86 -0.98 4.39
N GLY A 170 22.39 -1.29 3.20
CA GLY A 170 22.51 -2.65 2.68
C GLY A 170 23.42 -3.57 3.48
N ALA A 171 24.42 -2.98 4.15
CA ALA A 171 25.35 -3.66 5.04
C ALA A 171 25.01 -3.51 6.54
N GLU A 172 23.84 -2.95 6.86
CA GLU A 172 23.40 -2.75 8.25
C GLU A 172 22.74 -4.01 8.80
N LEU A 173 23.02 -4.32 10.07
CA LEU A 173 22.33 -5.41 10.76
C LEU A 173 20.95 -4.91 11.21
N LEU A 174 19.90 -5.38 10.55
CA LEU A 174 18.51 -5.01 10.88
C LEU A 174 17.88 -6.09 11.75
N GLY A 175 17.07 -5.66 12.72
CA GLY A 175 16.39 -6.54 13.67
C GLY A 175 14.89 -6.36 13.65
N ILE A 176 14.17 -7.44 13.98
CA ILE A 176 12.71 -7.50 14.07
C ILE A 176 12.36 -8.03 15.46
N TYR A 177 11.46 -7.34 16.16
CA TYR A 177 10.90 -7.85 17.41
C TYR A 177 9.91 -8.99 17.14
N GLN A 178 9.79 -9.95 18.06
CA GLN A 178 8.83 -11.06 17.92
C GLN A 178 7.39 -10.55 17.77
N GLU A 179 7.05 -9.50 18.51
CA GLU A 179 5.83 -8.73 18.34
C GLU A 179 6.04 -7.69 17.24
N ASN A 180 5.50 -7.97 16.06
CA ASN A 180 5.49 -7.08 14.92
C ASN A 180 4.24 -7.32 14.09
N ASP A 181 3.94 -6.37 13.23
CA ASP A 181 2.73 -6.33 12.41
C ASP A 181 3.01 -6.86 10.98
N ILE A 182 4.01 -7.74 10.82
CA ILE A 182 4.34 -8.37 9.53
C ILE A 182 3.56 -9.68 9.41
N GLU A 183 2.67 -9.75 8.43
CA GLU A 183 1.87 -10.95 8.17
C GLU A 183 2.44 -11.77 7.02
N THR A 184 2.85 -11.12 5.93
CA THR A 184 3.32 -11.76 4.70
C THR A 184 4.77 -11.39 4.36
N TRP A 185 5.39 -12.17 3.48
CA TRP A 185 6.70 -11.81 2.90
C TRP A 185 6.64 -10.53 2.07
N ARG A 186 5.45 -10.15 1.58
CA ARG A 186 5.23 -8.89 0.87
C ARG A 186 5.33 -7.70 1.81
N ASP A 187 4.71 -7.78 2.98
CA ASP A 187 4.82 -6.76 4.03
C ASP A 187 6.26 -6.62 4.51
N PHE A 188 6.94 -7.77 4.70
CA PHE A 188 8.34 -7.79 5.05
C PHE A 188 9.20 -7.07 4.00
N LEU A 189 9.02 -7.39 2.72
CA LEU A 189 9.75 -6.74 1.63
C LEU A 189 9.45 -5.25 1.56
N TYR A 190 8.21 -4.84 1.82
CA TYR A 190 7.82 -3.44 1.89
C TYR A 190 8.65 -2.68 2.92
N TYR A 191 8.69 -3.18 4.15
CA TYR A 191 9.47 -2.57 5.23
C TYR A 191 10.98 -2.61 4.96
N LEU A 192 11.48 -3.70 4.39
CA LEU A 192 12.89 -3.83 4.06
C LEU A 192 13.31 -2.85 2.97
N ALA A 193 12.54 -2.75 1.88
CA ALA A 193 12.83 -1.86 0.78
C ALA A 193 12.74 -0.38 1.21
N GLN A 194 11.83 -0.03 2.14
CA GLN A 194 11.85 1.28 2.81
C GLN A 194 13.15 1.53 3.59
N ALA A 195 13.57 0.58 4.42
CA ALA A 195 14.80 0.69 5.19
C ALA A 195 16.03 0.84 4.27
N LEU A 196 15.97 0.26 3.07
CA LEU A 196 16.97 0.39 2.02
C LEU A 196 16.81 1.64 1.13
N GLY A 197 15.81 2.50 1.40
CA GLY A 197 15.58 3.73 0.63
C GLY A 197 15.27 3.48 -0.85
N CYS A 198 14.59 2.37 -1.16
CA CYS A 198 14.34 1.92 -2.53
C CYS A 198 12.91 1.40 -2.71
N PHE A 199 12.57 1.04 -3.95
CA PHE A 199 11.37 0.27 -4.28
C PHE A 199 11.77 -1.08 -4.87
N SER A 200 10.83 -2.03 -4.90
CA SER A 200 11.07 -3.36 -5.45
C SER A 200 10.09 -3.73 -6.56
N PHE A 201 10.54 -4.53 -7.51
CA PHE A 201 9.72 -5.07 -8.60
C PHE A 201 10.32 -6.37 -9.12
N ILE A 202 9.54 -7.15 -9.86
CA ILE A 202 10.04 -8.32 -10.60
C ILE A 202 10.55 -7.86 -11.97
N ASP A 203 11.81 -8.16 -12.25
CA ASP A 203 12.45 -7.78 -13.51
C ASP A 203 11.97 -8.64 -14.70
N ARG A 204 12.55 -8.37 -15.87
CA ARG A 204 12.18 -9.02 -17.13
C ARG A 204 12.49 -10.53 -17.17
N GLU A 205 13.38 -11.01 -16.31
CA GLU A 205 13.74 -12.42 -16.17
C GLU A 205 12.88 -13.14 -15.13
N GLY A 206 12.00 -12.42 -14.43
CA GLY A 206 11.19 -12.99 -13.35
C GLY A 206 11.88 -12.95 -11.99
N LYS A 207 12.94 -12.14 -11.82
CA LYS A 207 13.72 -12.05 -10.59
C LYS A 207 13.39 -10.78 -9.80
N LEU A 208 13.40 -10.87 -8.47
CA LEU A 208 13.17 -9.74 -7.58
C LEU A 208 14.36 -8.77 -7.61
N ARG A 209 14.06 -7.50 -7.87
CA ARG A 209 15.05 -6.41 -7.93
C ARG A 209 14.64 -5.25 -7.03
N LEU A 210 15.61 -4.64 -6.37
CA LEU A 210 15.48 -3.46 -5.52
C LEU A 210 16.28 -2.31 -6.11
N ILE A 211 15.61 -1.20 -6.42
CA ILE A 211 16.21 -0.05 -7.10
C ILE A 211 15.89 1.25 -6.34
N PRO A 212 16.90 2.07 -6.01
CA PRO A 212 16.68 3.40 -5.46
C PRO A 212 16.25 4.39 -6.56
N TYR A 213 15.56 5.46 -6.19
CA TYR A 213 15.33 6.57 -7.10
C TYR A 213 16.65 7.26 -7.48
N GLY A 214 16.79 7.58 -8.76
CA GLY A 214 18.06 8.07 -9.33
C GLY A 214 18.03 9.51 -9.82
N ALA A 215 19.21 10.10 -9.99
CA ALA A 215 19.38 11.40 -10.64
C ALA A 215 19.83 11.30 -12.10
N ASN A 216 20.39 10.15 -12.48
CA ASN A 216 21.08 9.98 -13.76
C ASN A 216 20.09 9.80 -14.89
N GLU A 217 20.19 10.65 -15.91
CA GLU A 217 19.30 10.61 -17.08
C GLU A 217 19.53 9.33 -17.91
N ASN A 218 18.46 8.57 -18.13
CA ASN A 218 18.48 7.35 -18.92
C ASN A 218 18.08 7.60 -20.38
N LYS A 219 17.11 8.49 -20.61
CA LYS A 219 16.58 8.76 -21.96
C LYS A 219 16.03 10.18 -22.12
N VAL A 220 16.22 10.74 -23.31
CA VAL A 220 15.56 11.97 -23.75
C VAL A 220 14.35 11.62 -24.64
N VAL A 221 13.20 12.20 -24.33
CA VAL A 221 11.94 12.02 -25.10
C VAL A 221 11.58 13.33 -25.79
N ASP A 222 11.69 13.34 -27.11
CA ASP A 222 11.36 14.48 -27.98
C ASP A 222 9.85 14.62 -28.17
N SER A 223 9.40 15.86 -28.37
CA SER A 223 8.04 16.23 -28.77
C SER A 223 7.41 15.35 -29.86
N ARG A 224 8.17 14.96 -30.89
CA ARG A 224 7.72 14.11 -32.00
C ARG A 224 7.36 12.69 -31.58
N HIS A 225 7.88 12.22 -30.44
CA HIS A 225 7.63 10.89 -29.90
C HIS A 225 6.43 10.86 -28.94
N ARG A 226 5.74 11.99 -28.75
CA ARG A 226 4.63 12.15 -27.80
C ARG A 226 3.33 12.40 -28.54
N TYR A 227 2.33 11.56 -28.29
CA TYR A 227 0.97 11.77 -28.77
C TYR A 227 0.21 12.74 -27.86
N THR A 228 0.42 12.61 -26.55
CA THR A 228 -0.14 13.49 -25.51
C THR A 228 0.90 13.71 -24.42
N SER A 229 0.84 14.86 -23.74
CA SER A 229 1.68 15.11 -22.56
C SER A 229 1.04 16.12 -21.62
N SER A 230 0.99 15.77 -20.35
CA SER A 230 0.65 16.66 -19.24
C SER A 230 1.85 16.75 -18.29
N PHE A 231 2.23 17.96 -17.92
CA PHE A 231 3.31 18.25 -16.98
C PHE A 231 2.78 19.14 -15.87
N SER A 232 3.13 18.85 -14.63
CA SER A 232 2.83 19.74 -13.51
C SER A 232 3.69 21.00 -13.54
N ASP A 233 3.18 22.09 -12.97
CA ASP A 233 3.86 23.37 -12.82
C ASP A 233 4.80 23.41 -11.58
N PHE A 234 4.85 22.32 -10.82
CA PHE A 234 5.67 22.17 -9.64
C PHE A 234 6.64 21.00 -9.75
N VAL A 235 7.65 21.05 -8.88
CA VAL A 235 8.66 20.01 -8.73
C VAL A 235 8.44 19.29 -7.40
N THR A 236 8.37 17.97 -7.46
CA THR A 236 8.35 17.10 -6.28
C THR A 236 9.76 16.91 -5.77
N ARG A 237 9.98 17.25 -4.50
CA ARG A 237 11.26 17.07 -3.80
C ARG A 237 11.02 16.83 -2.32
N TYR A 238 11.86 16.01 -1.70
CA TYR A 238 11.79 15.67 -0.29
C TYR A 238 12.98 16.29 0.46
N THR A 239 12.70 16.98 1.56
CA THR A 239 13.72 17.57 2.45
C THR A 239 13.70 16.96 3.84
N ALA A 240 12.73 16.09 4.13
CA ALA A 240 12.58 15.48 5.43
C ALA A 240 12.06 14.05 5.35
N VAL A 241 12.31 13.30 6.41
CA VAL A 241 11.77 11.96 6.67
C VAL A 241 11.19 11.94 8.07
N SER A 242 10.02 11.33 8.23
CA SER A 242 9.44 11.00 9.52
C SER A 242 9.34 9.49 9.70
N SER A 243 9.64 9.00 10.91
CA SER A 243 9.43 7.60 11.28
C SER A 243 8.91 7.50 12.71
N THR A 244 7.92 6.64 12.94
CA THR A 244 7.32 6.45 14.25
C THR A 244 8.06 5.36 15.02
N ASN A 245 8.49 5.69 16.24
CA ASN A 245 9.08 4.75 17.18
C ASN A 245 7.98 4.12 18.05
N LYS A 246 7.70 2.82 17.85
CA LYS A 246 6.59 2.12 18.51
C LYS A 246 6.73 2.05 20.03
N LYS A 247 7.96 2.09 20.56
CA LYS A 247 8.18 2.00 22.02
C LYS A 247 7.89 3.29 22.76
N THR A 248 8.15 4.43 22.10
CA THR A 248 7.95 5.76 22.69
C THR A 248 6.68 6.43 22.18
N GLU A 249 6.06 5.87 21.14
CA GLU A 249 4.91 6.44 20.41
C GLU A 249 5.21 7.83 19.83
N ILE A 250 6.49 8.16 19.64
CA ILE A 250 6.93 9.46 19.10
C ILE A 250 7.24 9.30 17.61
N ALA A 251 6.70 10.22 16.81
CA ALA A 251 7.12 10.44 15.43
C ALA A 251 8.42 11.24 15.42
N GLU A 252 9.53 10.58 15.09
CA GLU A 252 10.82 11.23 14.93
C GLU A 252 10.91 11.89 13.56
N TYR A 253 11.45 13.11 13.54
CA TYR A 253 11.50 13.94 12.36
C TYR A 253 12.94 14.39 12.08
N TYR A 254 13.42 14.08 10.88
CA TYR A 254 14.77 14.41 10.42
C TYR A 254 14.69 15.18 9.10
N SER A 255 15.42 16.29 8.99
CA SER A 255 15.37 17.16 7.81
C SER A 255 16.75 17.67 7.41
N VAL A 256 16.92 17.94 6.11
CA VAL A 256 18.01 18.73 5.56
C VAL A 256 17.60 20.20 5.49
N LYS A 257 18.58 21.11 5.49
CA LYS A 257 18.31 22.55 5.31
C LYS A 257 18.58 23.00 3.86
N PRO A 258 17.73 23.85 3.27
CA PRO A 258 16.46 24.33 3.82
C PRO A 258 15.40 23.22 3.87
N ASP A 259 14.57 23.26 4.92
CA ASP A 259 13.44 22.35 5.10
C ASP A 259 12.17 22.95 4.49
N ASP A 260 12.11 22.91 3.17
CA ASP A 260 11.08 23.58 2.36
C ASP A 260 10.48 22.66 1.28
N GLY A 261 10.80 21.36 1.35
CA GLY A 261 10.23 20.30 0.53
C GLY A 261 9.14 19.49 1.23
N LEU A 262 8.87 18.30 0.71
CA LEU A 262 7.99 17.30 1.30
C LEU A 262 8.69 16.51 2.41
N THR A 263 7.89 15.93 3.31
CA THR A 263 8.33 14.95 4.30
C THR A 263 7.92 13.56 3.84
N MET A 264 8.88 12.64 3.70
CA MET A 264 8.61 11.23 3.43
C MET A 264 8.23 10.53 4.73
N ASN A 265 7.01 9.99 4.81
CA ASN A 265 6.55 9.29 6.00
C ASN A 265 6.81 7.78 5.89
N LEU A 266 7.63 7.24 6.79
CA LEU A 266 7.93 5.81 6.88
C LEU A 266 6.99 5.06 7.84
N GLY A 267 6.12 5.78 8.57
CA GLY A 267 5.22 5.20 9.56
C GLY A 267 5.95 4.36 10.62
N VAL A 268 5.28 3.31 11.09
CA VAL A 268 5.86 2.30 12.01
C VAL A 268 6.48 1.19 11.19
N ASN A 269 7.77 1.32 10.88
CA ASN A 269 8.51 0.26 10.19
C ASN A 269 9.17 -0.68 11.22
N PRO A 270 8.82 -1.99 11.29
CA PRO A 270 9.35 -2.94 12.28
C PRO A 270 10.88 -3.09 12.25
N LEU A 271 11.51 -2.97 11.07
CA LEU A 271 12.97 -3.11 10.91
C LEU A 271 13.75 -1.91 11.46
N LEU A 272 13.07 -0.79 11.68
CA LEU A 272 13.68 0.41 12.25
C LEU A 272 13.55 0.46 13.77
N GLN A 273 12.79 -0.44 14.40
CA GLN A 273 12.50 -0.36 15.84
C GLN A 273 13.64 -0.94 16.72
N PHE A 274 14.52 -1.73 16.12
CA PHE A 274 15.58 -2.43 16.82
C PHE A 274 16.87 -1.58 16.91
N GLY A 275 17.52 -1.61 18.08
CA GLY A 275 18.81 -0.95 18.31
C GLY A 275 18.73 0.29 19.20
N LEU A 276 19.87 0.98 19.31
CA LEU A 276 20.01 2.23 20.07
C LEU A 276 19.47 3.42 19.26
N GLU A 277 19.05 4.48 19.96
CA GLU A 277 18.53 5.72 19.36
C GLU A 277 19.49 6.30 18.30
N GLU A 278 20.78 6.40 18.59
CA GLU A 278 21.79 6.89 17.65
C GLU A 278 21.90 6.03 16.39
N LYS A 279 21.75 4.71 16.52
CA LYS A 279 21.81 3.80 15.36
C LYS A 279 20.58 3.96 14.49
N ARG A 280 19.40 4.04 15.11
CA ARG A 280 18.13 4.29 14.40
C ARG A 280 18.17 5.64 13.67
N LYS A 281 18.64 6.69 14.34
CA LYS A 281 18.87 8.01 13.74
C LYS A 281 19.82 7.94 12.55
N GLN A 282 20.92 7.18 12.63
CA GLN A 282 21.83 6.99 11.49
C GLN A 282 21.11 6.34 10.29
N ILE A 283 20.38 5.25 10.53
CA ILE A 283 19.64 4.52 9.49
C ILE A 283 18.60 5.44 8.81
N ILE A 284 17.84 6.23 9.59
CA ILE A 284 16.85 7.16 9.05
C ILE A 284 17.51 8.31 8.26
N ASN A 285 18.64 8.84 8.72
CA ASN A 285 19.38 9.87 7.98
C ASN A 285 19.96 9.34 6.64
N ASN A 286 20.33 8.07 6.58
CA ASN A 286 20.73 7.43 5.33
C ASN A 286 19.55 7.36 4.36
N ILE A 287 18.34 7.01 4.84
CA ILE A 287 17.11 7.01 4.02
C ILE A 287 16.77 8.44 3.56
N LEU A 288 16.91 9.43 4.44
CA LEU A 288 16.76 10.86 4.09
C LEU A 288 17.70 11.26 2.96
N THR A 289 18.96 10.86 3.04
CA THR A 289 19.94 11.13 1.98
C THR A 289 19.52 10.49 0.66
N ALA A 290 19.05 9.24 0.69
CA ALA A 290 18.58 8.54 -0.51
C ALA A 290 17.38 9.24 -1.17
N ILE A 291 16.39 9.67 -0.39
CA ILE A 291 15.17 10.29 -0.95
C ILE A 291 15.39 11.74 -1.42
N THR A 292 16.36 12.47 -0.86
CA THR A 292 16.65 13.87 -1.29
C THR A 292 17.13 13.98 -2.75
N VAL A 293 17.54 12.87 -3.36
CA VAL A 293 17.88 12.78 -4.79
C VAL A 293 16.66 13.06 -5.69
N VAL A 294 15.45 12.80 -5.18
CA VAL A 294 14.18 13.04 -5.85
C VAL A 294 13.99 14.53 -6.09
N ASN A 295 14.00 14.90 -7.36
CA ASN A 295 13.77 16.24 -7.86
C ASN A 295 13.13 16.09 -9.23
N TYR A 296 11.82 15.79 -9.23
CA TYR A 296 11.08 15.34 -10.40
C TYR A 296 9.88 16.23 -10.69
N VAL A 297 9.61 16.48 -11.97
CA VAL A 297 8.36 17.11 -12.41
C VAL A 297 7.33 16.01 -12.67
N PRO A 298 6.20 15.95 -11.93
CA PRO A 298 5.17 14.98 -12.25
C PRO A 298 4.65 15.16 -13.68
N PHE A 299 4.41 14.04 -14.36
CA PHE A 299 3.97 14.05 -15.74
C PHE A 299 3.16 12.81 -16.07
N GLU A 300 2.39 12.90 -17.14
CA GLU A 300 1.77 11.76 -17.81
C GLU A 300 1.86 11.97 -19.32
N SER A 301 2.35 10.97 -20.05
CA SER A 301 2.51 11.07 -21.50
C SER A 301 2.24 9.74 -22.19
N ASP A 302 1.43 9.81 -23.25
CA ASP A 302 1.37 8.75 -24.25
C ASP A 302 2.46 8.98 -25.29
N THR A 303 3.29 7.96 -25.51
CA THR A 303 4.41 8.01 -26.44
C THR A 303 4.27 6.95 -27.51
N ILE A 304 5.09 7.09 -28.58
CA ILE A 304 5.30 6.00 -29.56
C ILE A 304 5.72 4.71 -28.84
N GLY A 305 6.41 4.83 -27.70
CA GLY A 305 6.81 3.73 -26.85
C GLY A 305 8.21 3.20 -27.12
N ASP A 306 8.90 2.88 -26.04
CA ASP A 306 10.18 2.18 -26.01
C ASP A 306 10.07 1.03 -25.01
N PRO A 307 9.92 -0.21 -25.50
CA PRO A 307 9.83 -1.39 -24.64
C PRO A 307 11.05 -1.63 -23.75
N ALA A 308 12.20 -0.97 -23.96
CA ALA A 308 13.38 -1.05 -23.10
C ALA A 308 13.31 -0.15 -21.84
N LEU A 309 12.32 0.74 -21.74
CA LEU A 309 12.09 1.55 -20.52
C LEU A 309 11.57 0.69 -19.37
N ASP A 310 12.07 0.96 -18.17
CA ASP A 310 11.67 0.32 -16.92
C ASP A 310 11.32 1.33 -15.82
N LEU A 311 10.72 0.82 -14.74
CA LEU A 311 10.43 1.61 -13.55
C LEU A 311 11.72 2.18 -12.95
N GLY A 312 11.66 3.44 -12.51
CA GLY A 312 12.80 4.18 -11.98
C GLY A 312 13.70 4.82 -13.03
N ASP A 313 13.50 4.55 -14.33
CA ASP A 313 14.27 5.23 -15.38
C ASP A 313 13.95 6.73 -15.37
N VAL A 314 15.01 7.54 -15.30
CA VAL A 314 14.92 9.00 -15.29
C VAL A 314 14.91 9.48 -16.72
N ILE A 315 13.84 10.16 -17.10
CA ILE A 315 13.65 10.71 -18.43
C ILE A 315 13.65 12.23 -18.40
N LYS A 316 14.10 12.80 -19.51
CA LYS A 316 14.06 14.23 -19.80
C LYS A 316 13.22 14.48 -21.03
N PHE A 317 12.31 15.44 -20.96
CA PHE A 317 11.46 15.80 -22.09
C PHE A 317 12.03 17.02 -22.82
N THR A 318 11.92 17.02 -24.16
CA THR A 318 12.40 18.12 -25.01
C THR A 318 11.36 18.58 -26.02
N GLY A 319 11.44 19.85 -26.40
CA GLY A 319 10.51 20.50 -27.32
C GLY A 319 9.08 20.68 -26.79
N GLY A 320 8.30 21.50 -27.50
CA GLY A 320 6.91 21.83 -27.13
C GLY A 320 6.83 22.59 -25.79
N HIS A 321 5.90 22.18 -24.92
CA HIS A 321 5.67 22.77 -23.59
C HIS A 321 6.44 22.08 -22.44
N ALA A 322 7.45 21.25 -22.75
CA ALA A 322 8.29 20.64 -21.74
C ALA A 322 9.46 21.56 -21.34
N ASP A 323 9.85 21.48 -20.06
CA ASP A 323 11.05 22.14 -19.55
C ASP A 323 12.26 21.20 -19.66
N GLU A 324 13.16 21.53 -20.59
CA GLU A 324 14.37 20.75 -20.89
C GLU A 324 15.39 20.75 -19.74
N SER A 325 15.25 21.63 -18.74
CA SER A 325 16.10 21.61 -17.55
C SER A 325 15.65 20.59 -16.51
N LYS A 326 14.48 19.96 -16.70
CA LYS A 326 13.85 19.08 -15.73
C LYS A 326 13.93 17.63 -16.14
N ARG A 327 13.84 16.78 -15.13
CA ARG A 327 13.90 15.33 -15.23
C ARG A 327 12.79 14.72 -14.38
N SER A 328 12.42 13.49 -14.68
CA SER A 328 11.38 12.77 -13.95
C SER A 328 11.63 11.27 -14.02
N ALA A 329 11.45 10.54 -12.92
CA ALA A 329 11.52 9.08 -12.93
C ALA A 329 10.19 8.46 -13.39
N ILE A 330 10.25 7.34 -14.10
CA ILE A 330 9.05 6.56 -14.46
C ILE A 330 8.58 5.81 -13.20
N THR A 331 7.45 6.23 -12.64
CA THR A 331 6.81 5.56 -11.50
C THR A 331 5.72 4.58 -11.94
N SER A 332 5.20 4.73 -13.16
CA SER A 332 4.29 3.78 -13.78
C SER A 332 4.49 3.75 -15.30
N ILE A 333 4.37 2.56 -15.88
CA ILE A 333 4.49 2.32 -17.31
C ILE A 333 3.42 1.32 -17.74
N ASN A 334 2.68 1.68 -18.79
CA ASN A 334 1.69 0.82 -19.42
C ASN A 334 2.02 0.68 -20.91
N THR A 335 2.42 -0.53 -21.32
CA THR A 335 2.81 -0.82 -22.70
C THR A 335 1.70 -1.61 -23.37
N LYS A 336 0.99 -1.00 -24.34
CA LYS A 336 0.03 -1.74 -25.17
C LYS A 336 0.76 -2.52 -26.26
N ILE A 337 0.43 -3.80 -26.38
CA ILE A 337 0.95 -4.67 -27.45
C ILE A 337 0.41 -4.13 -28.79
N ASN A 338 1.31 -3.88 -29.74
CA ASN A 338 1.00 -3.23 -31.02
C ASN A 338 0.31 -1.87 -30.88
N GLY A 339 0.60 -1.13 -29.80
CA GLY A 339 -0.01 0.15 -29.51
C GLY A 339 0.95 1.15 -28.88
N LYS A 340 0.36 2.20 -28.28
CA LYS A 340 1.08 3.24 -27.55
C LYS A 340 1.60 2.75 -26.20
N GLN A 341 2.60 3.46 -25.68
CA GLN A 341 3.09 3.28 -24.32
C GLN A 341 2.82 4.54 -23.51
N THR A 342 2.14 4.37 -22.37
CA THR A 342 1.89 5.45 -21.42
C THR A 342 2.94 5.38 -20.32
N ILE A 343 3.59 6.51 -20.03
CA ILE A 343 4.57 6.65 -18.96
C ILE A 343 4.13 7.78 -18.03
N LYS A 344 4.35 7.58 -16.73
CA LYS A 344 3.91 8.50 -15.68
C LYS A 344 4.97 8.68 -14.60
N CYS A 345 5.10 9.90 -14.10
CA CYS A 345 5.75 10.23 -12.82
C CYS A 345 4.73 10.87 -11.91
N VAL A 346 4.48 10.27 -10.75
CA VAL A 346 3.63 10.86 -9.71
C VAL A 346 4.42 11.82 -8.83
N GLY A 347 3.72 12.63 -8.04
CA GLY A 347 4.33 13.49 -7.04
C GLY A 347 3.41 14.61 -6.55
N LYS A 348 3.71 15.12 -5.36
CA LYS A 348 2.93 16.15 -4.67
C LYS A 348 3.63 17.51 -4.71
N ASN A 349 2.83 18.57 -4.65
CA ASN A 349 3.34 19.94 -4.64
C ASN A 349 3.86 20.30 -3.24
N PRO A 350 5.17 20.60 -3.08
CA PRO A 350 5.73 21.00 -1.78
C PRO A 350 5.05 22.23 -1.17
N ARG A 351 4.57 23.17 -2.00
CA ARG A 351 3.90 24.40 -1.53
C ARG A 351 2.59 24.09 -0.81
N LEU A 352 1.81 23.13 -1.33
CA LEU A 352 0.53 22.74 -0.73
C LEU A 352 0.72 21.97 0.57
N ALA A 353 1.77 21.14 0.64
CA ALA A 353 2.12 20.45 1.89
C ALA A 353 2.62 21.41 2.98
N ASN A 354 3.31 22.50 2.60
CA ASN A 354 3.77 23.54 3.52
C ASN A 354 2.66 24.50 4.00
N ALA A 355 1.52 24.55 3.30
CA ALA A 355 0.36 25.31 3.75
C ALA A 355 -0.38 24.65 4.93
N LYS A 356 -0.12 23.36 5.19
CA LYS A 356 -0.55 22.66 6.41
C LYS A 356 0.48 22.89 7.53
N SER A 357 0.01 23.16 8.75
CA SER A 357 0.88 23.53 9.87
C SER A 357 1.84 22.39 10.24
N LYS A 358 2.94 22.69 10.95
CA LYS A 358 3.87 21.66 11.47
C LYS A 358 3.15 20.62 12.33
N ASN A 359 2.07 21.02 13.02
CA ASN A 359 1.24 20.10 13.80
C ASN A 359 0.40 19.17 12.90
N ASP A 360 -0.12 19.67 11.77
CA ASP A 360 -0.86 18.85 10.80
C ASP A 360 0.01 17.80 10.12
N LYS A 361 1.30 18.09 9.92
CA LYS A 361 2.28 17.11 9.39
C LYS A 361 2.59 15.98 10.38
N ASN A 362 2.58 16.26 11.68
CA ASN A 362 2.72 15.25 12.73
C ASN A 362 1.43 14.43 12.90
N ILE A 363 0.25 15.05 12.73
CA ILE A 363 -1.06 14.36 12.74
C ILE A 363 -1.21 13.44 11.53
N ALA A 364 -0.78 13.84 10.33
CA ALA A 364 -0.78 12.97 9.14
C ALA A 364 0.11 11.71 9.32
N GLY A 365 1.15 11.81 10.17
CA GLY A 365 1.98 10.69 10.60
C GLY A 365 1.22 9.64 11.43
N LEU A 366 0.24 10.10 12.22
CA LEU A 366 -0.67 9.28 13.02
C LEU A 366 -1.92 8.83 12.23
N GLU A 367 -2.38 9.61 11.24
CA GLU A 367 -3.50 9.23 10.35
C GLU A 367 -3.13 8.07 9.40
N SER A 368 -1.85 7.94 9.01
CA SER A 368 -1.40 6.81 8.18
C SER A 368 -1.44 5.46 8.89
N SER A 369 -1.57 5.43 10.22
CA SER A 369 -1.81 4.22 11.02
C SER A 369 -3.31 3.87 11.16
N ILE A 370 -4.22 4.66 10.57
CA ILE A 370 -5.68 4.50 10.71
C ILE A 370 -6.34 3.93 9.43
N ASN A 371 -5.58 3.69 8.36
CA ASN A 371 -6.13 3.15 7.10
C ASN A 371 -5.95 1.62 6.97
N GLU A 372 -6.68 0.86 7.79
CA GLU A 372 -7.14 -0.48 7.41
C GLU A 372 -8.66 -0.55 7.57
N ASN A 373 -9.36 -0.68 6.43
CA ASN A 373 -10.81 -0.76 6.31
C ASN A 373 -11.45 -1.82 7.23
N LYS A 374 -12.16 -1.41 8.28
CA LYS A 374 -13.34 -2.14 8.79
C LYS A 374 -14.40 -1.16 9.28
N LEU A 375 -15.64 -1.42 8.86
CA LEU A 375 -16.86 -1.00 9.54
C LEU A 375 -16.63 -1.09 11.05
N SER A 376 -16.51 0.05 11.73
CA SER A 376 -16.13 0.08 13.13
C SER A 376 -17.39 -0.01 13.98
N ILE A 377 -17.81 -1.22 14.32
CA ILE A 377 -18.77 -1.43 15.41
C ILE A 377 -18.00 -1.22 16.71
N TYR A 378 -18.14 -0.04 17.29
CA TYR A 378 -17.63 0.23 18.62
C TYR A 378 -18.56 -0.38 19.65
N THR A 379 -18.22 -1.56 20.18
CA THR A 379 -18.89 -2.12 21.36
C THR A 379 -18.11 -1.71 22.59
N TYR A 380 -18.64 -0.77 23.36
CA TYR A 380 -18.10 -0.40 24.67
C TYR A 380 -18.83 -1.20 25.76
N VAL A 381 -18.06 -1.92 26.57
CA VAL A 381 -18.53 -2.52 27.83
C VAL A 381 -17.60 -2.07 28.95
N ASN A 382 -18.16 -1.51 30.01
CA ASN A 382 -17.40 -1.06 31.17
C ASN A 382 -16.70 -2.25 31.87
N ALA A 383 -15.39 -2.14 32.11
CA ALA A 383 -14.59 -3.22 32.72
C ALA A 383 -14.81 -3.39 34.24
N LEU A 384 -15.44 -2.40 34.89
CA LEU A 384 -15.69 -2.37 36.33
C LEU A 384 -17.13 -1.93 36.61
N LYS A 385 -17.69 -2.37 37.75
CA LYS A 385 -19.02 -1.94 38.21
C LYS A 385 -19.01 -0.44 38.49
N ILE A 386 -20.01 0.28 37.94
CA ILE A 386 -20.19 1.71 38.16
C ILE A 386 -21.33 1.94 39.15
N ASP A 387 -21.01 2.60 40.27
CA ASP A 387 -21.99 3.04 41.26
C ASP A 387 -22.50 4.45 40.89
N LEU A 388 -23.79 4.57 40.56
CA LEU A 388 -24.42 5.84 40.19
C LEU A 388 -25.16 6.45 41.38
N ALA A 389 -24.99 7.76 41.60
CA ALA A 389 -25.63 8.53 42.66
C ALA A 389 -26.43 9.71 42.07
N ALA A 390 -26.68 10.76 42.86
CA ALA A 390 -27.53 11.89 42.44
C ALA A 390 -26.90 12.81 41.38
N GLU A 391 -25.57 12.76 41.20
CA GLU A 391 -24.85 13.58 40.22
C GLU A 391 -24.76 12.89 38.86
N LYS A 392 -24.74 13.70 37.78
CA LYS A 392 -24.62 13.18 36.42
C LYS A 392 -23.21 12.66 36.19
N THR A 393 -23.08 11.36 36.01
CA THR A 393 -21.80 10.70 35.72
C THR A 393 -21.74 10.35 34.23
N SER A 394 -20.62 10.69 33.57
CA SER A 394 -20.37 10.22 32.21
C SER A 394 -20.00 8.74 32.24
N ILE A 395 -20.76 7.91 31.51
CA ILE A 395 -20.65 6.44 31.55
C ILE A 395 -19.98 5.90 30.29
N ILE A 396 -20.19 6.56 29.15
CA ILE A 396 -19.55 6.28 27.86
C ILE A 396 -19.25 7.65 27.23
N ASN A 397 -18.01 7.86 26.81
CA ASN A 397 -17.65 8.99 25.95
C ASN A 397 -17.14 8.42 24.61
N ILE A 398 -17.76 8.84 23.51
CA ILE A 398 -17.41 8.39 22.16
C ILE A 398 -17.07 9.63 21.35
N GLU A 399 -15.80 9.77 21.00
CA GLU A 399 -15.33 10.80 20.08
C GLU A 399 -15.16 10.18 18.70
N PHE A 400 -15.83 10.76 17.70
CA PHE A 400 -15.77 10.31 16.32
C PHE A 400 -15.66 11.51 15.39
N ALA A 401 -14.84 11.38 14.35
CA ALA A 401 -14.70 12.35 13.27
C ALA A 401 -14.84 11.63 11.94
N SER A 402 -15.76 12.09 11.09
CA SER A 402 -15.90 11.61 9.71
C SER A 402 -15.33 12.64 8.74
N GLY A 403 -14.51 12.18 7.80
CA GLY A 403 -13.98 13.01 6.72
C GLY A 403 -14.94 13.22 5.54
N ASP A 404 -16.02 12.43 5.44
CA ASP A 404 -17.04 12.48 4.37
C ASP A 404 -18.47 12.34 4.93
N GLU A 405 -19.50 12.59 4.11
CA GLU A 405 -20.91 12.28 4.45
C GLU A 405 -21.11 10.76 4.57
N THR A 406 -21.22 10.25 5.79
CA THR A 406 -21.44 8.81 6.08
C THR A 406 -22.48 8.63 7.19
N ASN A 407 -23.06 7.43 7.29
CA ASN A 407 -23.90 7.04 8.43
C ASN A 407 -23.04 6.35 9.49
N ALA A 408 -22.99 6.91 10.70
CA ALA A 408 -22.31 6.30 11.85
C ALA A 408 -23.34 5.66 12.79
N GLU A 409 -23.12 4.42 13.19
CA GLU A 409 -23.99 3.70 14.14
C GLU A 409 -23.17 3.24 15.34
N PHE A 410 -23.57 3.65 16.55
CA PHE A 410 -22.83 3.40 17.79
C PHE A 410 -23.66 2.50 18.72
N HIS A 411 -23.09 1.37 19.14
CA HIS A 411 -23.77 0.37 19.98
C HIS A 411 -23.05 0.28 21.34
N GLY A 412 -23.65 0.83 22.40
CA GLY A 412 -23.07 0.78 23.76
C GLY A 412 -23.86 -0.15 24.68
N GLU A 413 -23.18 -1.02 25.44
CA GLU A 413 -23.79 -1.86 26.47
C GLU A 413 -23.19 -1.54 27.85
N VAL A 414 -24.03 -1.11 28.79
CA VAL A 414 -23.59 -0.74 30.14
C VAL A 414 -24.14 -1.74 31.15
N ILE A 415 -23.24 -2.41 31.87
CA ILE A 415 -23.59 -3.29 32.98
C ILE A 415 -23.64 -2.44 34.27
N LEU A 416 -24.80 -2.38 34.91
CA LEU A 416 -25.06 -1.57 36.11
C LEU A 416 -25.43 -2.45 37.31
N ASP A 417 -24.96 -2.09 38.50
CA ASP A 417 -25.36 -2.71 39.78
C ASP A 417 -26.26 -1.71 40.52
N VAL A 418 -27.58 -1.95 40.55
CA VAL A 418 -28.57 -0.98 41.04
C VAL A 418 -29.09 -1.41 42.41
N LYS A 419 -28.95 -0.53 43.41
CA LYS A 419 -29.49 -0.73 44.76
C LYS A 419 -30.57 0.30 45.09
N SER A 420 -31.81 -0.15 45.20
CA SER A 420 -32.92 0.67 45.69
C SER A 420 -32.92 0.73 47.22
N LYS A 421 -33.18 1.91 47.79
CA LYS A 421 -33.49 2.01 49.22
C LYS A 421 -34.89 1.45 49.47
N SER A 422 -35.05 0.59 50.47
CA SER A 422 -36.37 0.08 50.86
C SER A 422 -37.23 1.20 51.41
N VAL A 423 -38.52 1.16 51.05
CA VAL A 423 -39.50 2.15 51.52
C VAL A 423 -40.34 1.50 52.60
N ALA A 424 -40.27 2.06 53.81
CA ALA A 424 -41.14 1.65 54.90
C ALA A 424 -42.57 2.12 54.63
N ARG A 425 -43.50 1.17 54.48
CA ARG A 425 -44.93 1.43 54.39
C ARG A 425 -45.57 1.07 55.72
N ASN A 426 -46.55 1.86 56.11
CA ASN A 426 -47.50 1.43 57.13
C ASN A 426 -48.92 1.54 56.63
N ILE A 427 -49.73 0.62 57.11
CA ILE A 427 -51.19 0.68 57.03
C ILE A 427 -51.71 0.11 58.34
N LYS A 428 -52.89 0.56 58.72
CA LYS A 428 -53.64 -0.04 59.81
C LYS A 428 -54.52 -1.15 59.25
N ALA A 429 -54.25 -2.39 59.64
CA ALA A 429 -55.13 -3.49 59.37
C ALA A 429 -56.22 -3.49 60.45
N GLU A 430 -57.47 -3.35 60.02
CA GLU A 430 -58.61 -3.34 60.93
C GLU A 430 -59.37 -4.65 60.78
N THR A 431 -59.60 -5.31 61.92
CA THR A 431 -60.45 -6.49 61.99
C THR A 431 -61.49 -6.27 63.07
N THR A 432 -62.71 -6.70 62.80
CA THR A 432 -63.79 -6.63 63.79
C THR A 432 -63.88 -7.98 64.48
N LEU A 433 -63.68 -7.99 65.80
CA LEU A 433 -63.90 -9.17 66.63
C LEU A 433 -65.29 -9.06 67.23
N GLU A 434 -66.13 -10.04 66.92
CA GLU A 434 -67.45 -10.17 67.52
C GLU A 434 -67.38 -11.17 68.66
N ILE A 435 -67.76 -10.72 69.86
CA ILE A 435 -67.81 -11.55 71.06
C ILE A 435 -69.23 -11.40 71.63
N GLY A 436 -70.11 -12.31 71.24
CA GLY A 436 -71.55 -12.17 71.50
C GLY A 436 -72.20 -11.12 70.60
N ASP A 437 -73.12 -10.32 71.13
CA ASP A 437 -73.87 -9.29 70.36
C ASP A 437 -73.13 -7.94 70.24
N GLU A 438 -71.88 -7.84 70.69
CA GLU A 438 -71.06 -6.63 70.57
C GLU A 438 -69.84 -6.85 69.66
N SER A 439 -69.70 -5.95 68.68
CA SER A 439 -68.62 -5.95 67.70
C SER A 439 -67.61 -4.85 68.03
N LYS A 440 -66.32 -5.22 68.13
CA LYS A 440 -65.24 -4.27 68.45
C LYS A 440 -64.19 -4.28 67.34
N VAL A 441 -63.94 -3.10 66.76
CA VAL A 441 -62.91 -2.92 65.73
C VAL A 441 -61.55 -2.80 66.39
N ILE A 442 -60.65 -3.72 66.05
CA ILE A 442 -59.25 -3.70 66.47
C ILE A 442 -58.40 -3.29 65.28
N SER A 443 -57.64 -2.21 65.47
CA SER A 443 -56.77 -1.60 64.46
C SER A 443 -55.32 -1.86 64.83
N LEU A 444 -54.63 -2.68 64.03
CA LEU A 444 -53.23 -3.06 64.25
C LEU A 444 -52.35 -2.36 63.21
N PRO A 445 -51.31 -1.62 63.65
CA PRO A 445 -50.36 -1.04 62.71
C PRO A 445 -49.50 -2.14 62.10
N VAL A 446 -49.63 -2.36 60.80
CA VAL A 446 -48.79 -3.28 60.04
C VAL A 446 -47.75 -2.44 59.30
N ASN A 447 -46.49 -2.70 59.61
CA ASN A 447 -45.35 -2.07 58.94
C ASN A 447 -44.61 -3.15 58.14
N TRP A 448 -44.29 -2.86 56.90
CA TRP A 448 -43.37 -3.68 56.12
C TRP A 448 -42.51 -2.79 55.23
N ASN A 449 -41.41 -3.35 54.77
CA ASN A 449 -40.52 -2.70 53.83
C ASN A 449 -40.80 -3.24 52.44
N GLU A 450 -41.12 -2.35 51.51
CA GLU A 450 -41.18 -2.69 50.09
C GLU A 450 -39.87 -2.34 49.42
N ASP A 451 -39.49 -3.12 48.41
CA ASP A 451 -38.37 -2.78 47.56
C ASP A 451 -38.68 -1.46 46.83
N GLY A 452 -37.83 -0.45 47.03
CA GLY A 452 -37.98 0.84 46.37
C GLY A 452 -37.85 0.70 44.85
N LYS A 453 -38.48 1.62 44.10
CA LYS A 453 -38.27 1.74 42.66
C LYS A 453 -37.12 2.71 42.39
N THR A 454 -36.14 2.28 41.60
CA THR A 454 -35.07 3.14 41.09
C THR A 454 -35.31 3.38 39.60
N VAL A 455 -35.38 4.65 39.20
CA VAL A 455 -35.54 5.06 37.80
C VAL A 455 -34.20 5.59 37.32
N LEU A 456 -33.70 5.02 36.22
CA LEU A 456 -32.48 5.48 35.56
C LEU A 456 -32.87 6.25 34.32
N THR A 457 -32.29 7.43 34.14
CA THR A 457 -32.52 8.27 32.96
C THR A 457 -31.19 8.45 32.23
N ALA A 458 -31.11 7.91 31.01
CA ALA A 458 -29.96 8.08 30.15
C ALA A 458 -30.11 9.36 29.31
N TYR A 459 -29.03 10.12 29.20
CA TYR A 459 -28.96 11.32 28.39
C TYR A 459 -27.89 11.12 27.32
N TYR A 460 -28.22 11.42 26.07
CA TYR A 460 -27.27 11.49 24.97
C TYR A 460 -26.96 12.96 24.71
N VAL A 461 -25.69 13.33 24.78
CA VAL A 461 -25.23 14.71 24.54
C VAL A 461 -24.33 14.68 23.32
N LEU A 462 -24.74 15.40 22.26
CA LEU A 462 -23.99 15.53 21.02
C LEU A 462 -23.27 16.89 21.04
N ASP A 463 -21.95 16.91 20.79
CA ASP A 463 -21.12 18.12 20.73
C ASP A 463 -21.14 19.03 21.97
N GLY A 464 -21.29 18.44 23.16
CA GLY A 464 -21.11 19.14 24.43
C GLY A 464 -22.15 20.24 24.74
N LYS A 465 -23.35 20.20 24.14
CA LYS A 465 -24.46 21.11 24.44
C LYS A 465 -25.66 20.42 25.08
#